data_AF-A0A3N0Y3J6-F1
#
_entry.id   AF-A0A3N0Y3J6-F1
#
_cell.length_a   1.000
_cell.length_b   1.000
_cell.length_c   1.000
_cell.angle_alpha   90.00
_cell.angle_beta   90.00
_cell.angle_gamma   90.00
#
_symmetry.space_group_name_H-M   'P 1'
#
loop_
_entity.id
_entity.type
_entity.pdbx_description
1 polymer ?
#
loop_
_entity_poly.entity_id
_entity_poly.type
_entity_poly.pdbx_seq_one_letter_code
_entity_poly.pdbx_strand_id
1 'polypeptide(L)'
;MKVNFLENCQQGIFGNKQRRFVFLRTKKRTEHCGSPCPICQQSDIGILDGQCAVCRYCSKLNRCVFQFCLACQRKWPQHASTTKSCMLPNCALRAALLSDTRISDPESSVRGCPYCRACPGCHALLTHNGEGCPNIVCPNCNQEFCFRCLRLECYDNEYDDYDDYDQDDPEPELCVIVDNTEILQHLGL
;
A
#
# COMPACT_ATOMS: atom_id res chain seq x y z
N MET A 1 -13.74 -11.66 -20.53
CA MET A 1 -12.26 -11.65 -20.49
C MET A 1 -11.86 -12.07 -19.09
N LYS A 2 -11.45 -13.33 -18.92
CA LYS A 2 -11.05 -13.91 -17.64
C LYS A 2 -9.53 -13.89 -17.57
N VAL A 3 -9.02 -13.28 -16.51
CA VAL A 3 -7.62 -13.40 -16.09
C VAL A 3 -7.41 -14.79 -15.51
N ASN A 4 -6.39 -15.51 -15.99
CA ASN A 4 -5.89 -16.72 -15.35
C ASN A 4 -4.43 -16.46 -14.98
N PHE A 5 -4.18 -16.42 -13.67
CA PHE A 5 -2.86 -16.65 -13.08
C PHE A 5 -2.64 -18.16 -13.02
N LEU A 6 -1.43 -18.62 -13.37
CA LEU A 6 -0.72 -19.70 -12.68
C LEU A 6 0.72 -19.80 -13.25
N GLU A 7 1.64 -19.42 -12.37
CA GLU A 7 2.97 -19.97 -12.09
C GLU A 7 3.64 -20.89 -13.12
N ASN A 8 4.89 -20.58 -13.53
CA ASN A 8 6.09 -21.13 -12.88
C ASN A 8 7.39 -20.76 -13.62
N CYS A 9 8.40 -20.40 -12.83
CA CYS A 9 9.80 -20.32 -13.24
C CYS A 9 10.33 -21.71 -13.61
N GLN A 10 10.79 -21.91 -14.84
CA GLN A 10 11.72 -22.98 -15.19
C GLN A 10 12.83 -22.47 -16.11
N GLN A 11 14.00 -23.09 -15.94
CA GLN A 11 15.33 -22.62 -16.28
C GLN A 11 15.66 -22.70 -17.78
N GLY A 12 16.84 -22.18 -18.16
CA GLY A 12 17.35 -22.00 -19.53
C GLY A 12 17.36 -23.27 -20.40
N ILE A 13 17.64 -23.17 -21.70
CA ILE A 13 19.01 -23.23 -22.25
C ILE A 13 19.00 -22.88 -23.76
N PHE A 14 19.96 -22.03 -24.15
CA PHE A 14 20.72 -21.88 -25.41
C PHE A 14 20.09 -21.94 -26.82
N GLY A 15 20.43 -20.90 -27.61
CA GLY A 15 20.48 -20.93 -29.08
C GLY A 15 21.35 -19.80 -29.65
N ASN A 16 22.57 -20.14 -30.07
CA ASN A 16 23.62 -19.26 -30.59
C ASN A 16 23.23 -18.48 -31.87
N LYS A 17 23.58 -17.18 -31.96
CA LYS A 17 24.12 -16.55 -33.18
C LYS A 17 24.81 -15.21 -32.88
N GLN A 18 26.05 -15.13 -33.37
CA GLN A 18 27.04 -14.08 -33.18
C GLN A 18 26.55 -12.71 -33.66
N ARG A 19 26.63 -11.65 -32.82
CA ARG A 19 26.75 -10.26 -33.26
C ARG A 19 27.52 -9.39 -32.24
N ARG A 20 28.67 -8.89 -32.73
CA ARG A 20 29.47 -7.70 -32.36
C ARG A 20 29.37 -7.21 -30.90
N PHE A 21 30.51 -7.31 -30.22
CA PHE A 21 30.83 -6.59 -28.98
C PHE A 21 30.55 -5.09 -29.13
N VAL A 22 29.48 -4.62 -28.51
CA VAL A 22 29.41 -3.28 -27.94
C VAL A 22 29.43 -3.49 -26.44
N PHE A 23 30.34 -2.82 -25.76
CA PHE A 23 30.56 -2.90 -24.32
C PHE A 23 29.34 -2.32 -23.59
N LEU A 24 28.23 -3.06 -23.54
CA LEU A 24 27.14 -2.78 -22.63
C LEU A 24 27.64 -3.19 -21.26
N ARG A 25 28.00 -2.19 -20.45
CA ARG A 25 28.20 -2.32 -19.01
C ARG A 25 26.94 -2.99 -18.46
N THR A 26 26.99 -4.31 -18.26
CA THR A 26 25.95 -5.06 -17.58
C THR A 26 26.00 -4.60 -16.13
N LYS A 27 25.23 -3.55 -15.82
CA LYS A 27 24.89 -3.26 -14.44
C LYS A 27 24.14 -4.50 -13.96
N LYS A 28 24.78 -5.23 -13.04
CA LYS A 28 24.15 -6.26 -12.21
C LYS A 28 22.74 -5.78 -11.90
N ARG A 29 21.75 -6.55 -12.36
CA ARG A 29 20.34 -6.30 -12.08
C ARG A 29 20.15 -6.64 -10.61
N THR A 30 20.56 -5.72 -9.75
CA THR A 30 20.08 -5.67 -8.38
C THR A 30 18.58 -5.46 -8.50
N GLU A 31 17.82 -6.48 -8.14
CA GLU A 31 16.37 -6.43 -7.99
C GLU A 31 16.07 -5.34 -6.97
N HIS A 32 15.94 -4.11 -7.45
CA HIS A 32 15.56 -2.98 -6.63
C HIS A 32 14.04 -3.03 -6.54
N CYS A 33 13.56 -3.49 -5.40
CA CYS A 33 12.18 -3.34 -4.93
C CYS A 33 11.88 -1.83 -4.81
N GLY A 34 11.54 -1.20 -5.93
CA GLY A 34 11.12 0.20 -5.99
C GLY A 34 9.72 0.28 -6.56
N SER A 35 8.86 1.07 -5.93
CA SER A 35 7.50 1.33 -6.38
C SER A 35 7.47 1.73 -7.87
N PRO A 36 6.55 1.19 -8.69
CA PRO A 36 6.48 1.54 -10.11
C PRO A 36 6.15 3.03 -10.30
N CYS A 37 6.35 3.52 -11.52
CA CYS A 37 5.95 4.88 -11.86
C CYS A 37 4.45 5.10 -11.60
N PRO A 38 4.04 6.11 -10.83
CA PRO A 38 2.62 6.35 -10.51
C PRO A 38 1.75 6.74 -11.71
N ILE A 39 2.36 7.11 -12.84
CA ILE A 39 1.65 7.53 -14.05
C ILE A 39 1.51 6.37 -15.03
N CYS A 40 2.64 5.75 -15.42
CA CYS A 40 2.65 4.73 -16.47
C CYS A 40 2.76 3.29 -15.95
N GLN A 41 2.86 3.10 -14.64
CA GLN A 41 3.00 1.80 -13.95
C GLN A 41 4.21 0.96 -14.37
N GLN A 42 5.11 1.52 -15.18
CA GLN A 42 6.34 0.85 -15.60
C GLN A 42 7.36 0.84 -14.45
N SER A 43 8.06 -0.29 -14.31
CA SER A 43 9.16 -0.47 -13.34
C SER A 43 10.52 -0.01 -13.86
N ASP A 44 10.61 0.48 -15.12
CA ASP A 44 11.83 1.09 -15.66
C ASP A 44 12.03 2.52 -15.09
N ILE A 45 12.44 2.56 -13.83
CA ILE A 45 12.73 3.77 -13.08
C ILE A 45 14.23 3.85 -12.72
N GLY A 46 14.74 5.05 -12.55
CA GLY A 46 16.07 5.31 -12.03
C GLY A 46 15.99 5.98 -10.68
N ILE A 47 16.51 5.34 -9.64
CA ILE A 47 16.66 5.95 -8.32
C ILE A 47 17.79 6.99 -8.42
N LEU A 48 17.50 8.24 -8.06
CA LEU A 48 18.48 9.33 -8.09
C LEU A 48 19.20 9.44 -6.76
N ASP A 49 18.46 9.74 -5.69
CA ASP A 49 18.97 9.84 -4.32
C ASP A 49 17.81 9.64 -3.34
N GLY A 50 18.08 8.91 -2.25
CA GLY A 50 17.10 8.58 -1.21
C GLY A 50 15.74 8.17 -1.75
N GLN A 51 14.72 9.01 -1.49
CA GLN A 51 13.33 8.75 -1.88
C GLN A 51 12.97 9.26 -3.29
N CYS A 52 13.88 9.85 -4.05
CA CYS A 52 13.61 10.41 -5.37
C CYS A 52 13.93 9.42 -6.50
N ALA A 53 12.96 9.19 -7.39
CA ALA A 53 13.12 8.38 -8.59
C ALA A 53 12.67 9.13 -9.86
N VAL A 54 13.27 8.77 -11.00
CA VAL A 54 12.93 9.26 -12.33
C VAL A 54 12.29 8.15 -13.14
N CYS A 55 11.15 8.42 -13.77
CA CYS A 55 10.61 7.50 -14.78
C CYS A 55 11.21 7.83 -16.15
N ARG A 56 11.98 6.90 -16.73
CA ARG A 56 12.63 7.11 -18.03
C ARG A 56 11.60 7.17 -19.16
N TYR A 57 10.55 6.36 -19.09
CA TYR A 57 9.48 6.33 -20.08
C TYR A 57 8.70 7.66 -20.11
N CYS A 58 8.16 8.09 -18.97
CA CYS A 58 7.43 9.36 -18.87
C CYS A 58 8.32 10.56 -19.22
N SER A 59 9.61 10.50 -18.87
CA SER A 59 10.52 11.60 -19.20
C SER A 59 10.75 11.75 -20.70
N LYS A 60 10.87 10.62 -21.42
CA LYS A 60 10.97 10.60 -22.88
C LYS A 60 9.67 11.07 -23.55
N LEU A 61 8.53 10.54 -23.09
CA LEU A 61 7.23 10.85 -23.65
C LEU A 61 6.89 12.34 -23.54
N ASN A 62 7.15 12.93 -22.37
CA ASN A 62 6.84 14.35 -22.09
C ASN A 62 7.96 15.31 -22.49
N ARG A 63 9.10 14.82 -23.00
CA ARG A 63 10.33 15.60 -23.27
C ARG A 63 10.76 16.49 -22.09
N CYS A 64 10.47 16.04 -20.87
CA CYS A 64 10.72 16.77 -19.64
C CYS A 64 11.01 15.75 -18.53
N VAL A 65 11.96 16.05 -17.64
CA VAL A 65 12.33 15.11 -16.57
C VAL A 65 11.14 14.91 -15.63
N PHE A 66 10.66 13.66 -15.52
CA PHE A 66 9.62 13.28 -14.59
C PHE A 66 10.23 12.58 -13.37
N GLN A 67 10.22 13.30 -12.24
CA GLN A 67 10.66 12.82 -10.93
C GLN A 67 9.46 12.60 -10.00
N PHE A 68 9.56 11.61 -9.11
CA PHE A 68 8.56 11.30 -8.10
C PHE A 68 9.19 10.71 -6.84
N CYS A 69 8.46 10.75 -5.73
CA CYS A 69 8.84 10.12 -4.48
C CYS A 69 8.51 8.63 -4.49
N LEU A 70 9.46 7.75 -4.20
CA LEU A 70 9.28 6.30 -4.13
C LEU A 70 8.29 5.86 -3.04
N ALA A 71 8.24 6.61 -1.93
CA ALA A 71 7.39 6.30 -0.78
C ALA A 71 5.94 6.77 -1.00
N CYS A 72 5.72 8.09 -1.13
CA CYS A 72 4.36 8.63 -1.28
C CYS A 72 3.87 8.67 -2.73
N GLN A 73 4.69 8.30 -3.71
CA GLN A 73 4.34 8.25 -5.14
C GLN A 73 3.84 9.59 -5.74
N ARG A 74 4.15 10.72 -5.09
CA ARG A 74 3.83 12.07 -5.60
C ARG A 74 4.97 12.63 -6.44
N LYS A 75 4.64 13.53 -7.37
CA LYS A 75 5.61 14.25 -8.18
C LYS A 75 6.64 14.95 -7.28
N TRP A 76 7.91 14.78 -7.59
CA TRP A 76 8.99 15.40 -6.84
C TRP A 76 9.01 16.92 -7.09
N PRO A 77 9.18 17.76 -6.06
CA PRO A 77 9.26 19.20 -6.25
C PRO A 77 10.45 19.60 -7.15
N GLN A 78 10.21 20.47 -8.13
CA GLN A 78 11.22 20.86 -9.13
C GLN A 78 12.45 21.58 -8.54
N HIS A 79 12.32 22.17 -7.35
CA HIS A 79 13.39 22.93 -6.68
C HIS A 79 14.04 22.18 -5.49
N ALA A 80 13.71 20.90 -5.27
CA ALA A 80 14.27 20.09 -4.18
C ALA A 80 15.60 19.43 -4.61
N SER A 81 16.56 20.23 -5.09
CA SER A 81 17.74 19.75 -5.82
C SER A 81 18.82 19.05 -4.98
N THR A 82 18.66 18.93 -3.65
CA THR A 82 19.68 18.36 -2.77
C THR A 82 19.15 17.55 -1.58
N THR A 83 17.84 17.34 -1.46
CA THR A 83 17.27 16.64 -0.30
C THR A 83 17.09 15.14 -0.57
N LYS A 84 17.68 14.30 0.28
CA LYS A 84 17.50 12.83 0.23
C LYS A 84 16.07 12.39 0.59
N SER A 85 15.35 13.23 1.33
CA SER A 85 13.98 12.98 1.82
C SER A 85 12.95 13.83 1.08
N CYS A 86 11.71 13.34 1.04
CA CYS A 86 10.60 14.05 0.44
C CYS A 86 10.11 15.18 1.36
N MET A 87 10.06 16.40 0.83
CA MET A 87 9.61 17.61 1.55
C MET A 87 8.11 17.86 1.44
N LEU A 88 7.36 16.99 0.76
CA LEU A 88 5.91 17.16 0.64
C LEU A 88 5.25 16.86 1.99
N PRO A 89 4.32 17.72 2.44
CA PRO A 89 3.61 17.50 3.70
C PRO A 89 2.92 16.14 3.69
N ASN A 90 2.92 15.47 4.84
CA ASN A 90 2.29 14.17 5.04
C ASN A 90 2.82 13.08 4.10
N CYS A 91 4.10 13.15 3.70
CA CYS A 91 4.72 12.11 2.88
C CYS A 91 4.68 10.75 3.57
N ALA A 92 5.05 10.70 4.86
CA ALA A 92 5.04 9.48 5.64
C ALA A 92 3.61 8.90 5.79
N LEU A 93 2.62 9.76 6.05
CA LEU A 93 1.21 9.37 6.13
C LEU A 93 0.73 8.72 4.82
N ARG A 94 0.98 9.38 3.69
CA ARG A 94 0.60 8.86 2.38
C ARG A 94 1.35 7.58 2.04
N ALA A 95 2.63 7.47 2.43
CA ALA A 95 3.39 6.24 2.24
C ALA A 95 2.80 5.08 3.05
N ALA A 96 2.38 5.31 4.30
CA ALA A 96 1.71 4.31 5.12
C ALA A 96 0.39 3.83 4.47
N LEU A 97 -0.41 4.74 3.91
CA LEU A 97 -1.64 4.42 3.18
C LEU A 97 -1.41 3.65 1.86
N LEU A 98 -0.22 3.79 1.25
CA LEU A 98 0.17 3.09 0.03
C LEU A 98 0.93 1.79 0.32
N SER A 99 1.16 1.45 1.58
CA SER A 99 1.88 0.24 1.95
C SER A 99 1.12 -1.01 1.52
N ASP A 100 1.85 -1.99 0.98
CA ASP A 100 1.31 -3.32 0.68
C ASP A 100 1.22 -4.23 1.91
N THR A 101 1.64 -3.75 3.09
CA THR A 101 1.48 -4.48 4.35
C THR A 101 0.00 -4.69 4.64
N ARG A 102 -0.38 -5.95 4.81
CA ARG A 102 -1.75 -6.38 5.09
C ARG A 102 -1.80 -7.14 6.40
N ILE A 103 -2.98 -7.11 7.03
CA ILE A 103 -3.29 -7.95 8.17
C ILE A 103 -3.30 -9.41 7.69
N SER A 104 -2.41 -10.22 8.24
CA SER A 104 -2.17 -11.60 7.79
C SER A 104 -2.80 -12.66 8.70
N ASP A 105 -3.30 -12.26 9.87
CA ASP A 105 -3.91 -13.17 10.84
C ASP A 105 -5.09 -13.94 10.19
N PRO A 106 -5.04 -15.29 10.16
CA PRO A 106 -6.07 -16.10 9.55
C PRO A 106 -7.44 -15.96 10.21
N GLU A 107 -7.48 -15.73 11.53
CA GLU A 107 -8.72 -15.65 12.33
C GLU A 107 -9.32 -14.24 12.34
N SER A 108 -8.63 -13.28 11.73
CA SER A 108 -9.06 -11.90 11.69
C SER A 108 -10.23 -11.68 10.73
N SER A 109 -11.31 -11.07 11.22
CA SER A 109 -12.42 -10.61 10.38
C SER A 109 -12.01 -9.60 9.30
N VAL A 110 -10.88 -8.92 9.49
CA VAL A 110 -10.32 -7.93 8.56
C VAL A 110 -9.10 -8.47 7.80
N ARG A 111 -8.86 -9.78 7.80
CA ARG A 111 -7.76 -10.43 7.07
C ARG A 111 -7.64 -9.94 5.63
N GLY A 112 -6.42 -9.66 5.21
CA GLY A 112 -6.10 -9.15 3.88
C GLY A 112 -6.38 -7.66 3.71
N CYS A 113 -6.97 -6.96 4.67
CA CYS A 113 -7.04 -5.49 4.64
C CYS A 113 -5.64 -4.87 4.76
N PRO A 114 -5.41 -3.69 4.15
CA PRO A 114 -4.24 -2.88 4.45
C PRO A 114 -4.10 -2.65 5.97
N TYR A 115 -2.87 -2.66 6.47
CA TYR A 115 -2.58 -2.49 7.88
C TYR A 115 -3.07 -1.13 8.41
N CYS A 116 -2.88 -0.05 7.62
CA CYS A 116 -3.36 1.28 7.95
C CYS A 116 -4.49 1.73 7.03
N ARG A 117 -5.52 2.39 7.58
CA ARG A 117 -6.60 3.04 6.82
C ARG A 117 -6.92 4.42 7.39
N ALA A 118 -7.45 5.31 6.55
CA ALA A 118 -7.94 6.61 7.00
C ALA A 118 -9.40 6.51 7.44
N CYS A 119 -9.75 7.15 8.56
CA CYS A 119 -11.13 7.32 8.99
C CYS A 119 -11.93 8.08 7.92
N PRO A 120 -13.13 7.61 7.52
CA PRO A 120 -13.95 8.29 6.52
C PRO A 120 -14.51 9.64 7.01
N GLY A 121 -14.61 9.86 8.33
CA GLY A 121 -15.12 11.10 8.92
C GLY A 121 -14.05 12.18 9.10
N CYS A 122 -12.96 11.86 9.81
CA CYS A 122 -11.93 12.83 10.18
C CYS A 122 -10.56 12.61 9.51
N HIS A 123 -10.43 11.58 8.68
CA HIS A 123 -9.18 11.22 7.99
C HIS A 123 -7.99 10.83 8.88
N ALA A 124 -8.20 10.67 10.19
CA ALA A 124 -7.19 10.12 11.10
C ALA A 124 -6.77 8.71 10.64
N LEU A 125 -5.48 8.38 10.79
CA LEU A 125 -4.94 7.07 10.42
C LEU A 125 -5.18 6.06 11.54
N LEU A 126 -5.82 4.95 11.21
CA LEU A 126 -6.23 3.90 12.13
C LEU A 126 -5.68 2.55 11.67
N THR A 127 -5.39 1.69 12.64
CA THR A 127 -4.92 0.31 12.46
C THR A 127 -5.82 -0.60 13.28
N HIS A 128 -6.05 -1.80 12.76
CA HIS A 128 -6.81 -2.85 13.42
C HIS A 128 -5.83 -3.91 13.92
N ASN A 129 -5.96 -4.37 15.17
CA ASN A 129 -5.04 -5.36 15.75
C ASN A 129 -5.20 -6.76 15.13
N GLY A 130 -6.38 -7.01 14.56
CA GLY A 130 -6.73 -8.28 13.92
C GLY A 130 -7.82 -9.03 14.66
N GLU A 131 -8.13 -8.63 15.89
CA GLU A 131 -9.07 -9.31 16.78
C GLU A 131 -10.50 -8.75 16.65
N GLY A 132 -11.50 -9.60 16.81
CA GLY A 132 -12.91 -9.20 16.84
C GLY A 132 -13.56 -8.93 15.47
N CYS A 133 -14.64 -8.16 15.50
CA CYS A 133 -15.46 -7.71 14.35
C CYS A 133 -14.75 -6.70 13.43
N PRO A 134 -15.28 -6.47 12.21
CA PRO A 134 -14.69 -5.52 11.27
C PRO A 134 -15.06 -4.06 11.56
N ASN A 135 -16.03 -3.77 12.42
CA ASN A 135 -16.49 -2.43 12.74
C ASN A 135 -15.65 -1.81 13.86
N ILE A 136 -15.20 -0.56 13.68
CA ILE A 136 -14.39 0.15 14.66
C ILE A 136 -14.92 1.56 14.91
N VAL A 137 -14.69 2.10 16.12
CA VAL A 137 -15.07 3.46 16.49
C VAL A 137 -13.85 4.36 16.49
N CYS A 138 -13.79 5.36 15.59
CA CYS A 138 -12.65 6.27 15.52
C CYS A 138 -12.45 7.02 16.87
N PRO A 139 -11.27 6.95 17.52
CA PRO A 139 -11.06 7.62 18.80
C PRO A 139 -10.97 9.15 18.68
N ASN A 140 -10.79 9.68 17.46
CA ASN A 140 -10.66 11.12 17.23
C ASN A 140 -12.01 11.82 16.95
N CYS A 141 -12.98 11.11 16.36
CA CYS A 141 -14.28 11.71 16.01
C CYS A 141 -15.50 10.87 16.40
N ASN A 142 -15.28 9.76 17.10
CA ASN A 142 -16.29 8.80 17.58
C ASN A 142 -17.20 8.21 16.50
N GLN A 143 -16.82 8.33 15.23
CA GLN A 143 -17.55 7.74 14.12
C GLN A 143 -17.26 6.23 14.09
N GLU A 144 -18.32 5.44 14.18
CA GLU A 144 -18.26 4.01 13.89
C GLU A 144 -18.28 3.76 12.38
N PHE A 145 -17.43 2.84 11.91
CA PHE A 145 -17.43 2.37 10.53
C PHE A 145 -16.70 1.02 10.39
N CYS A 146 -17.01 0.29 9.33
CA CYS A 146 -16.36 -0.95 8.95
C CYS A 146 -14.94 -0.70 8.40
N PHE A 147 -13.92 -1.28 9.03
CA PHE A 147 -12.53 -1.20 8.57
C PHE A 147 -12.33 -1.83 7.19
N ARG A 148 -13.11 -2.86 6.82
CA ARG A 148 -13.01 -3.52 5.49
C ARG A 148 -13.46 -2.60 4.37
N CYS A 149 -14.68 -2.08 4.48
CA CYS A 149 -15.37 -1.39 3.38
C CYS A 149 -15.47 0.14 3.56
N LEU A 150 -15.09 0.67 4.72
CA LEU A 150 -15.15 2.10 5.08
C LEU A 150 -16.56 2.71 5.11
N ARG A 151 -17.60 1.88 5.22
CA ARG A 151 -19.00 2.31 5.38
C ARG A 151 -19.43 2.27 6.84
N LEU A 152 -20.50 2.99 7.18
CA LEU A 152 -21.05 3.03 8.54
C LEU A 152 -21.53 1.66 9.02
N GLU A 153 -22.16 0.89 8.12
CA GLU A 153 -22.68 -0.45 8.40
C GLU A 153 -22.04 -1.47 7.45
N CYS A 154 -21.58 -2.59 8.01
CA CYS A 154 -21.13 -3.76 7.26
C CYS A 154 -22.27 -4.79 7.29
N TYR A 155 -23.08 -4.84 6.24
CA TYR A 155 -23.99 -5.98 6.07
C TYR A 155 -23.17 -7.17 5.59
N ASP A 156 -22.65 -7.96 6.53
CA ASP A 156 -22.26 -9.33 6.24
C ASP A 156 -23.58 -10.09 6.00
N ASN A 157 -24.08 -10.03 4.77
CA ASN A 157 -25.25 -10.81 4.36
C ASN A 157 -24.84 -12.29 4.28
N GLU A 158 -24.87 -12.98 5.42
CA GLU A 158 -24.98 -14.43 5.54
C GLU A 158 -25.51 -14.75 6.95
N TYR A 159 -26.70 -14.24 7.28
CA TYR A 159 -27.57 -14.87 8.26
C TYR A 159 -28.85 -15.24 7.52
N ASP A 160 -28.91 -16.50 7.08
CA ASP A 160 -30.17 -17.15 6.79
C ASP A 160 -30.94 -17.23 8.11
N ASP A 161 -32.04 -16.48 8.15
CA ASP A 161 -33.23 -16.62 8.98
C ASP A 161 -33.34 -17.98 9.71
N TYR A 162 -32.91 -18.02 10.98
CA TYR A 162 -33.37 -18.99 11.96
C TYR A 162 -33.66 -18.26 13.28
N ASP A 163 -34.93 -17.98 13.50
CA ASP A 163 -35.49 -17.64 14.80
C ASP A 163 -35.22 -18.78 15.81
N ASP A 164 -34.26 -18.59 16.73
CA ASP A 164 -34.28 -19.24 18.04
C ASP A 164 -33.61 -18.33 19.07
N TYR A 165 -34.43 -17.74 19.95
CA TYR A 165 -33.99 -16.81 20.99
C TYR A 165 -33.45 -17.60 22.19
N ASP A 166 -32.19 -18.01 22.16
CA ASP A 166 -31.46 -18.36 23.38
C ASP A 166 -30.87 -17.08 24.01
N GLN A 167 -31.29 -16.80 25.25
CA GLN A 167 -31.07 -15.52 25.94
C GLN A 167 -29.69 -15.40 26.61
N ASP A 168 -28.75 -16.27 26.23
CA ASP A 168 -27.39 -16.37 26.80
C ASP A 168 -26.29 -16.17 25.74
N ASP A 169 -26.57 -15.47 24.64
CA ASP A 169 -25.54 -15.16 23.63
C ASP A 169 -24.57 -14.11 24.20
N PRO A 170 -23.25 -14.41 24.32
CA PRO A 170 -22.28 -13.47 24.85
C PRO A 170 -22.27 -12.17 24.05
N GLU A 171 -22.23 -11.04 24.76
CA GLU A 171 -22.11 -9.70 24.17
C GLU A 171 -20.96 -9.71 23.14
N PRO A 172 -21.21 -9.34 21.87
CA PRO A 172 -20.21 -9.50 20.82
C PRO A 172 -18.96 -8.70 21.20
N GLU A 173 -17.81 -9.39 21.20
CA GLU A 173 -16.53 -8.77 21.55
C GLU A 173 -16.29 -7.51 20.70
N LEU A 174 -16.23 -6.37 21.38
CA LEU A 174 -15.96 -5.08 20.74
C LEU A 174 -14.54 -5.04 20.21
N CYS A 175 -14.40 -4.35 19.09
CA CYS A 175 -13.26 -4.51 18.19
C CYS A 175 -12.22 -3.46 18.56
N VAL A 176 -10.97 -3.89 18.74
CA VAL A 176 -9.94 -3.04 19.34
C VAL A 176 -9.13 -2.35 18.26
N ILE A 177 -9.24 -1.02 18.22
CA ILE A 177 -8.31 -0.18 17.46
C ILE A 177 -6.96 -0.19 18.16
N VAL A 178 -5.89 -0.37 17.39
CA VAL A 178 -4.54 -0.13 17.89
C VAL A 178 -4.30 1.37 17.90
N ASP A 179 -3.88 1.90 19.05
CA ASP A 179 -3.39 3.26 19.11
C ASP A 179 -2.17 3.41 18.21
N ASN A 180 -2.36 4.16 17.13
CA ASN A 180 -1.30 4.44 16.17
C ASN A 180 -0.41 5.60 16.57
N THR A 181 -0.64 6.24 17.72
CA THR A 181 0.08 7.45 18.13
C THR A 181 1.59 7.26 18.08
N GLU A 182 2.11 6.13 18.56
CA GLU A 182 3.55 5.85 18.51
C GLU A 182 4.05 5.67 17.07
N ILE A 183 3.32 4.95 16.23
CA ILE A 183 3.65 4.76 14.81
C ILE A 183 3.63 6.11 14.07
N LEU A 184 2.63 6.93 14.34
CA LEU A 184 2.48 8.27 13.76
C LEU A 184 3.61 9.20 14.20
N GLN A 185 4.01 9.16 15.47
CA GLN A 185 5.18 9.88 15.98
C GLN A 185 6.47 9.45 15.28
N HIS A 186 6.69 8.14 15.09
CA HIS A 186 7.85 7.62 14.34
C HIS A 186 7.84 8.06 12.87
N LEU A 187 6.65 8.24 12.28
CA LEU A 187 6.46 8.76 10.93
C LEU A 187 6.58 10.29 10.86
N GLY A 188 6.74 10.98 11.99
CA GLY A 188 6.85 12.44 12.08
C GLY A 188 5.55 13.17 11.75
N LEU A 189 4.41 12.61 12.16
CA LEU A 189 3.06 13.12 11.94
C LEU A 189 2.42 13.62 13.24
#